data_AF-A0A9D5ALQ7-F1
#
_entry.id   AF-A0A9D5ALQ7-F1
#
_cell.length_a   1.000
_cell.length_b   1.000
_cell.length_c   1.000
_cell.angle_alpha   90.00
_cell.angle_beta   90.00
_cell.angle_gamma   90.00
#
_symmetry.space_group_name_H-M   'P 1'
#
loop_
_entity.id
_entity.type
_entity.pdbx_description
1 polymer ?
#
loop_
_entity_poly.entity_id
_entity_poly.type
_entity_poly.pdbx_seq_one_letter_code
_entity_poly.pdbx_strand_id
1 'polypeptide(L)'
;NIEQGKKYKVVFYARSTGPLNLAVSFTGPNGVGNLASTVITGSASDFSNWTKVEAVLEAKATSRNSRLQLTTTAKGVIWLDQVSAMPVDTYKGHGFRSDLFQMLLDMKPSFIRFPGGCFVEGEALRNAFRWKASVGPWEERPGHFGDVWKYWTDD
;
A
#
# COMPACT_ATOMS: atom_id res chain seq x y z
N ASN A 1 11.47 -1.05 -3.51
CA ASN A 1 12.54 -1.92 -2.97
C ASN A 1 11.93 -3.12 -2.29
N ILE A 2 12.35 -4.31 -2.71
CA ILE A 2 12.13 -5.56 -2.00
C ILE A 2 13.54 -6.05 -1.60
N GLU A 3 13.72 -6.44 -0.35
CA GLU A 3 15.01 -6.78 0.24
C GLU A 3 14.95 -8.21 0.77
N GLN A 4 15.94 -9.02 0.41
CA GLN A 4 16.02 -10.43 0.80
C GLN A 4 15.89 -10.60 2.32
N GLY A 5 15.11 -11.60 2.74
CA GLY A 5 14.83 -11.92 4.14
C GLY A 5 13.81 -10.99 4.82
N LYS A 6 13.45 -9.85 4.21
CA LYS A 6 12.42 -8.98 4.76
C LYS A 6 11.02 -9.51 4.47
N LYS A 7 10.12 -9.19 5.39
CA LYS A 7 8.69 -9.53 5.31
C LYS A 7 7.88 -8.29 4.95
N TYR A 8 6.93 -8.50 4.05
CA TYR A 8 6.05 -7.45 3.55
C TYR A 8 4.60 -7.90 3.75
N LYS A 9 3.81 -7.06 4.41
CA LYS A 9 2.37 -7.26 4.56
C LYS A 9 1.67 -6.66 3.34
N VAL A 10 0.97 -7.49 2.58
CA VAL A 10 0.07 -7.09 1.50
C VAL A 10 -1.35 -7.18 2.02
N VAL A 11 -2.10 -6.09 1.89
CA VAL A 11 -3.51 -5.98 2.29
C VAL A 11 -4.31 -5.48 1.11
N PHE A 12 -5.46 -6.07 0.86
CA PHE A 12 -6.42 -5.58 -0.13
C PHE A 12 -7.82 -6.08 0.20
N TYR A 13 -8.84 -5.43 -0.35
CA TYR A 13 -10.20 -5.94 -0.35
C TYR A 13 -10.47 -6.61 -1.69
N ALA A 14 -11.12 -7.77 -1.64
CA ALA A 14 -11.49 -8.52 -2.84
C ALA A 14 -12.97 -8.88 -2.83
N ARG A 15 -13.57 -8.88 -4.02
CA ARG A 15 -14.88 -9.46 -4.31
C ARG A 15 -14.78 -10.22 -5.62
N SER A 16 -15.47 -11.36 -5.76
CA SER A 16 -15.46 -12.14 -6.99
C SER A 16 -16.82 -12.71 -7.34
N THR A 17 -17.07 -12.92 -8.64
CA THR A 17 -18.28 -13.61 -9.12
C THR A 17 -18.22 -15.14 -8.96
N GLY A 18 -17.06 -15.70 -8.62
CA GLY A 18 -16.85 -17.13 -8.43
C GLY A 18 -15.79 -17.41 -7.37
N PRO A 19 -15.28 -18.66 -7.30
CA PRO A 19 -14.16 -18.98 -6.43
C PRO A 19 -12.95 -18.10 -6.72
N LEU A 20 -12.31 -17.59 -5.66
CA LEU A 20 -11.09 -16.80 -5.79
C LEU A 20 -9.88 -17.74 -5.93
N ASN A 21 -9.04 -17.47 -6.91
CA ASN A 21 -7.68 -18.01 -7.01
C ASN A 21 -6.77 -16.88 -7.50
N LEU A 22 -6.09 -16.23 -6.58
CA LEU A 22 -5.29 -15.04 -6.85
C LEU A 22 -3.86 -15.24 -6.36
N ALA A 23 -2.92 -15.28 -7.29
CA ALA A 23 -1.50 -15.22 -6.98
C ALA A 23 -1.11 -13.78 -6.66
N VAL A 24 -0.54 -13.57 -5.47
CA VAL A 24 0.00 -12.29 -5.03
C VAL A 24 1.51 -12.43 -4.98
N SER A 25 2.23 -11.57 -5.71
CA SER A 25 3.67 -11.69 -5.81
C SER A 25 4.39 -10.35 -5.88
N PHE A 26 5.63 -10.35 -5.41
CA PHE A 26 6.61 -9.35 -5.79
C PHE A 26 7.47 -9.90 -6.91
N THR A 27 7.54 -9.17 -8.01
CA THR A 27 8.40 -9.49 -9.15
C THR A 27 9.51 -8.46 -9.32
N GLY A 28 10.58 -8.86 -10.00
CA GLY A 28 11.66 -7.96 -10.37
C GLY A 28 11.25 -6.97 -11.48
N PRO A 29 12.25 -6.28 -12.06
CA PRO A 29 12.02 -5.32 -13.13
C PRO A 29 11.26 -5.96 -14.29
N ASN A 30 10.35 -5.20 -14.89
CA ASN A 30 9.51 -5.65 -16.01
C ASN A 30 8.64 -6.89 -15.74
N GLY A 31 8.41 -7.23 -14.46
CA GLY A 31 7.58 -8.38 -14.09
C GLY A 31 8.30 -9.72 -14.15
N VAL A 32 9.62 -9.72 -14.32
CA VAL A 32 10.44 -10.93 -14.42
C VAL A 32 11.07 -11.26 -13.07
N GLY A 33 11.14 -12.55 -12.75
CA GLY A 33 11.73 -13.05 -11.51
C GLY A 33 10.77 -12.96 -10.33
N ASN A 34 10.52 -14.10 -9.68
CA ASN A 34 9.70 -14.17 -8.48
C ASN A 34 10.57 -13.87 -7.25
N LEU A 35 10.31 -12.73 -6.60
CA LEU A 35 11.02 -12.32 -5.39
C LEU A 35 10.30 -12.86 -4.15
N ALA A 36 8.97 -12.88 -4.17
CA ALA A 36 8.13 -13.54 -3.18
C ALA A 36 6.76 -13.79 -3.79
N SER A 37 6.06 -14.81 -3.33
CA SER A 37 4.68 -15.04 -3.75
C SER A 37 3.90 -15.88 -2.75
N THR A 38 2.58 -15.70 -2.78
CA THR A 38 1.60 -16.57 -2.16
C THR A 38 0.38 -16.71 -3.07
N VAL A 39 -0.47 -17.68 -2.81
CA VAL A 39 -1.75 -17.84 -3.50
C VAL A 39 -2.87 -17.71 -2.47
N ILE A 40 -3.84 -16.85 -2.78
CA ILE A 40 -5.06 -16.68 -2.00
C ILE A 40 -6.17 -17.43 -2.72
N THR A 41 -6.75 -18.40 -2.02
CA THR A 41 -7.87 -19.20 -2.53
C THR A 41 -9.08 -19.06 -1.61
N GLY A 42 -10.28 -19.10 -2.18
CA GLY A 42 -11.50 -19.23 -1.40
C GLY A 42 -12.70 -19.59 -2.27
N SER A 43 -13.77 -19.99 -1.59
CA SER A 43 -15.03 -20.34 -2.25
C SER A 43 -15.74 -19.09 -2.77
N ALA A 44 -16.76 -19.29 -3.62
CA ALA A 44 -17.56 -18.17 -4.13
C ALA A 44 -18.31 -17.43 -3.01
N SER A 45 -18.74 -18.14 -1.96
CA SER A 45 -19.41 -17.52 -0.81
C SER A 45 -18.48 -16.61 -0.03
N ASP A 46 -17.21 -16.99 0.13
CA ASP A 46 -16.21 -16.24 0.92
C ASP A 46 -15.94 -14.85 0.33
N PHE A 47 -16.08 -14.70 -1.00
CA PHE A 47 -15.81 -13.46 -1.74
C PHE A 47 -17.02 -12.87 -2.44
N SER A 48 -18.24 -13.29 -2.03
CA SER A 48 -19.50 -12.77 -2.56
C SER A 48 -19.70 -11.28 -2.26
N ASN A 49 -19.13 -10.81 -1.14
CA ASN A 49 -19.03 -9.41 -0.72
C ASN A 49 -17.56 -9.00 -0.54
N TRP A 50 -17.32 -7.69 -0.42
CA TRP A 50 -16.00 -7.13 -0.13
C TRP A 50 -15.40 -7.76 1.12
N THR A 51 -14.28 -8.46 0.93
CA THR A 51 -13.61 -9.20 1.99
C THR A 51 -12.16 -8.77 2.06
N LYS A 52 -11.71 -8.40 3.26
CA LYS A 52 -10.32 -8.03 3.53
C LYS A 52 -9.44 -9.26 3.44
N VAL A 53 -8.39 -9.19 2.65
CA VAL A 53 -7.36 -10.20 2.50
C VAL A 53 -6.05 -9.65 3.04
N GLU A 54 -5.37 -10.44 3.85
CA GLU A 54 -4.04 -10.10 4.36
C GLU A 54 -3.08 -11.26 4.09
N ALA A 55 -1.89 -10.93 3.61
CA ALA A 55 -0.82 -11.90 3.40
C ALA A 55 0.53 -11.30 3.77
N VAL A 56 1.39 -12.11 4.38
CA VAL A 56 2.78 -11.75 4.63
C VAL A 56 3.67 -12.52 3.67
N LEU A 57 4.42 -11.80 2.86
CA LEU A 57 5.35 -12.35 1.88
C LEU A 57 6.78 -12.13 2.37
N GLU A 58 7.58 -13.20 2.41
CA GLU A 58 9.01 -13.14 2.70
C GLU A 58 9.82 -13.12 1.40
N ALA A 59 10.66 -12.10 1.25
CA ALA A 59 11.45 -11.90 0.06
C ALA A 59 12.65 -12.85 -0.03
N LYS A 60 12.76 -13.56 -1.14
CA LYS A 60 13.85 -14.50 -1.45
C LYS A 60 15.07 -13.82 -2.07
N ALA A 61 14.91 -12.61 -2.60
CA ALA A 61 15.97 -11.85 -3.26
C ALA A 61 15.74 -10.34 -3.15
N THR A 62 16.81 -9.57 -3.29
CA THR A 62 16.78 -8.10 -3.27
C THR A 62 16.61 -7.54 -4.68
N SER A 63 15.65 -6.64 -4.86
CA SER A 63 15.47 -5.86 -6.08
C SER A 63 14.91 -4.47 -5.78
N ARG A 64 15.56 -3.45 -6.35
CA ARG A 64 15.16 -2.05 -6.17
C ARG A 64 13.95 -1.67 -7.01
N ASN A 65 13.86 -2.21 -8.23
CA ASN A 65 12.82 -1.93 -9.21
C ASN A 65 11.82 -3.08 -9.29
N SER A 66 11.11 -3.32 -8.19
CA SER A 66 10.18 -4.43 -8.05
C SER A 66 8.73 -3.99 -8.26
N ARG A 67 7.85 -4.93 -8.59
CA ARG A 67 6.41 -4.71 -8.81
C ARG A 67 5.59 -5.62 -7.91
N LEU A 68 4.49 -5.11 -7.36
CA LEU A 68 3.41 -5.96 -6.84
C LEU A 68 2.58 -6.45 -8.04
N GLN A 69 2.32 -7.75 -8.10
CA GLN A 69 1.44 -8.36 -9.09
C GLN A 69 0.35 -9.18 -8.41
N LEU A 70 -0.88 -8.96 -8.86
CA LEU A 70 -2.04 -9.78 -8.55
C LEU A 70 -2.48 -10.45 -9.85
N THR A 71 -2.31 -11.75 -9.96
CA THR A 71 -2.60 -12.52 -11.19
C THR A 71 -3.49 -13.71 -10.89
N THR A 72 -4.24 -14.16 -11.89
CA THR A 72 -5.06 -15.36 -11.81
C THR A 72 -4.97 -16.13 -13.12
N THR A 73 -5.05 -17.46 -13.02
CA THR A 73 -5.21 -18.34 -14.19
C THR A 73 -6.67 -18.74 -14.39
N ALA A 74 -7.56 -18.37 -13.47
CA ALA A 74 -8.99 -18.66 -13.55
C ALA A 74 -9.68 -17.58 -14.38
N LYS A 75 -10.65 -17.99 -15.21
CA LYS A 75 -11.56 -17.06 -15.89
C LYS A 75 -12.59 -16.56 -14.88
N GLY A 76 -12.82 -15.25 -14.84
CA GLY A 76 -13.83 -14.66 -13.97
C GLY A 76 -13.67 -13.16 -13.84
N VAL A 77 -14.49 -12.56 -12.97
CA VAL A 77 -14.39 -11.15 -12.61
C VAL A 77 -13.98 -11.07 -11.14
N ILE A 78 -12.92 -10.32 -10.88
CA ILE A 78 -12.39 -10.04 -9.54
C ILE A 78 -12.32 -8.53 -9.41
N TRP A 79 -12.98 -7.97 -8.41
CA TRP A 79 -12.82 -6.59 -8.00
C TRP A 79 -11.80 -6.54 -6.87
N LEU A 80 -10.90 -5.57 -6.97
CA LEU A 80 -9.88 -5.29 -5.96
C LEU A 80 -10.02 -3.82 -5.55
N ASP A 81 -9.87 -3.54 -4.27
CA ASP A 81 -9.87 -2.19 -3.73
C ASP A 81 -8.88 -2.11 -2.56
N GLN A 82 -8.48 -0.89 -2.20
CA GLN A 82 -7.62 -0.59 -1.06
C GLN A 82 -6.37 -1.47 -1.06
N VAL A 83 -5.56 -1.42 -2.12
CA VAL A 83 -4.36 -2.26 -2.24
C VAL A 83 -3.18 -1.59 -1.54
N SER A 84 -2.63 -2.26 -0.53
CA SER A 84 -1.47 -1.81 0.23
C SER A 84 -0.39 -2.89 0.30
N ALA A 85 0.87 -2.49 0.20
CA ALA A 85 2.03 -3.36 0.36
C ALA A 85 3.10 -2.63 1.17
N MET A 86 3.29 -3.03 2.42
CA MET A 86 4.19 -2.36 3.36
C MET A 86 5.20 -3.33 3.96
N PRO A 87 6.45 -2.92 4.21
CA PRO A 87 7.35 -3.69 5.07
C PRO A 87 6.72 -3.91 6.46
N VAL A 88 6.98 -5.05 7.08
CA VAL A 88 6.52 -5.30 8.46
C VAL A 88 7.37 -4.51 9.47
N ASP A 89 8.66 -4.31 9.16
CA ASP A 89 9.67 -3.65 9.98
C ASP A 89 9.75 -2.12 9.76
N THR A 90 8.59 -1.44 9.82
CA THR A 90 8.55 0.03 9.76
C THR A 90 9.07 0.69 11.04
N TYR A 91 9.48 1.95 10.96
CA TYR A 91 10.05 2.67 12.11
C TYR A 91 9.07 2.66 13.30
N LYS A 92 9.45 1.96 14.37
CA LYS A 92 8.66 1.74 15.59
C LYS A 92 7.23 1.21 15.33
N GLY A 93 6.99 0.58 14.18
CA GLY A 93 5.64 0.13 13.79
C GLY A 93 4.69 1.25 13.37
N HIS A 94 5.17 2.46 13.12
CA HIS A 94 4.33 3.62 12.75
C HIS A 94 4.12 3.79 11.24
N GLY A 95 4.53 2.83 10.41
CA GLY A 95 4.33 2.90 8.95
C GLY A 95 5.40 3.71 8.20
N PHE A 96 6.30 4.40 8.90
CA PHE A 96 7.37 5.17 8.26
C PHE A 96 8.50 4.28 7.75
N ARG A 97 9.09 4.70 6.63
CA ARG A 97 10.34 4.16 6.10
C ARG A 97 11.48 4.41 7.09
N SER A 98 12.04 3.32 7.62
CA SER A 98 13.04 3.36 8.68
C SER A 98 14.33 4.08 8.30
N ASP A 99 14.78 3.96 7.04
CA ASP A 99 15.96 4.65 6.52
C ASP A 99 15.77 6.18 6.52
N LEU A 100 14.65 6.66 5.96
CA LEU A 100 14.34 8.09 5.88
C LEU A 100 14.08 8.69 7.26
N PHE A 101 13.38 7.96 8.14
CA PHE A 101 13.11 8.45 9.48
C PHE A 101 14.39 8.51 10.32
N GLN A 102 15.33 7.58 10.16
CA GLN A 102 16.62 7.66 10.82
C GLN A 102 17.42 8.87 10.35
N MET A 103 17.48 9.13 9.03
CA MET A 103 18.13 10.35 8.50
C MET A 103 17.52 11.63 9.08
N LEU A 104 16.20 11.67 9.27
CA LEU A 104 15.52 12.78 9.94
C LEU A 104 16.00 12.95 11.40
N LEU A 105 16.14 11.87 12.16
CA LEU A 105 16.59 11.91 13.55
C LEU A 105 18.07 12.33 13.67
N ASP A 106 18.91 11.90 12.74
CA ASP A 106 20.33 12.22 12.74
C ASP A 106 20.59 13.72 12.56
N MET A 107 19.67 14.44 11.92
CA MET A 107 19.68 15.92 11.85
C MET A 107 19.40 16.60 13.20
N LYS A 108 18.91 15.86 14.21
CA LYS A 108 18.52 16.35 15.54
C LYS A 108 17.58 17.57 15.47
N PRO A 109 16.45 17.48 14.71
CA PRO A 109 15.53 18.60 14.59
C PRO A 109 14.93 18.94 15.96
N SER A 110 14.88 20.23 16.29
CA SER A 110 14.18 20.72 17.47
C SER A 110 12.67 20.83 17.27
N PHE A 111 12.22 20.95 16.01
CA PHE A 111 10.80 21.03 15.64
C PHE A 111 10.54 20.47 14.24
N ILE A 112 9.29 20.12 13.96
CA ILE A 112 8.79 19.72 12.63
C ILE A 112 7.55 20.56 12.31
N ARG A 113 7.54 21.24 11.18
CA ARG A 113 6.37 21.94 10.65
C ARG A 113 5.60 21.00 9.71
N PHE A 114 4.31 20.79 9.96
CA PHE A 114 3.42 19.90 9.21
C PHE A 114 1.97 20.40 9.31
N PRO A 115 1.07 20.15 8.33
CA PRO A 115 1.24 19.62 6.97
C PRO A 115 1.51 20.73 5.94
N GLY A 116 2.23 21.77 6.35
CA GLY A 116 2.14 23.10 5.74
C GLY A 116 2.90 23.32 4.43
N GLY A 117 3.14 24.60 4.16
CA GLY A 117 3.37 25.08 2.80
C GLY A 117 2.03 25.16 2.06
N CYS A 118 2.07 25.34 0.75
CA CYS A 118 0.87 25.41 -0.09
C CYS A 118 -0.01 24.15 -0.07
N PHE A 119 0.52 23.01 0.42
CA PHE A 119 -0.23 21.77 0.58
C PHE A 119 -1.44 21.91 1.53
N VAL A 120 -1.32 22.68 2.62
CA VAL A 120 -2.44 22.86 3.56
C VAL A 120 -3.56 23.72 2.97
N GLU A 121 -3.23 24.57 2.00
CA GLU A 121 -4.13 25.57 1.42
C GLU A 121 -4.97 24.99 0.28
N GLY A 122 -4.32 24.32 -0.68
CA GLY A 122 -4.90 23.98 -1.98
C GLY A 122 -5.11 25.24 -2.86
N GLU A 123 -5.22 25.06 -4.19
CA GLU A 123 -5.68 26.12 -5.10
C GLU A 123 -7.19 26.38 -4.93
N ALA A 124 -7.96 25.35 -4.59
CA ALA A 124 -9.39 25.45 -4.27
C ALA A 124 -9.69 24.87 -2.88
N LEU A 125 -10.62 25.48 -2.14
CA LEU A 125 -11.01 25.04 -0.78
C LEU A 125 -11.45 23.57 -0.68
N ARG A 126 -11.97 23.00 -1.77
CA ARG A 126 -12.34 21.57 -1.85
C ARG A 126 -11.14 20.63 -1.77
N ASN A 127 -9.94 21.13 -2.10
CA ASN A 127 -8.67 20.43 -2.14
C ASN A 127 -7.75 20.84 -0.98
N ALA A 128 -8.23 21.65 -0.04
CA ALA A 128 -7.48 21.98 1.17
C ALA A 128 -7.37 20.77 2.09
N PHE A 129 -6.23 20.60 2.76
CA PHE A 129 -6.02 19.52 3.73
C PHE A 129 -7.07 19.52 4.84
N ARG A 130 -7.68 18.36 5.12
CA ARG A 130 -8.70 18.18 6.17
C ARG A 130 -8.25 17.11 7.17
N TRP A 131 -7.67 17.52 8.29
CA TRP A 131 -7.13 16.58 9.30
C TRP A 131 -8.11 15.50 9.77
N LYS A 132 -9.42 15.81 9.79
CA LYS A 132 -10.45 14.83 10.18
C LYS A 132 -10.58 13.68 9.19
N ALA A 133 -10.25 13.92 7.92
CA ALA A 133 -10.24 12.91 6.86
C ALA A 133 -8.97 12.04 6.88
N SER A 134 -7.92 12.45 7.62
CA SER A 134 -6.62 11.75 7.68
C SER A 134 -6.42 10.90 8.94
N VAL A 135 -7.49 10.68 9.71
CA VAL A 135 -7.47 9.90 10.97
C VAL A 135 -8.45 8.74 10.88
N GLY A 136 -8.19 7.68 11.65
CA GLY A 136 -8.99 6.44 11.63
C GLY A 136 -8.44 5.37 10.68
N PRO A 137 -9.24 4.33 10.38
CA PRO A 137 -8.87 3.28 9.43
C PRO A 137 -8.46 3.89 8.09
N TRP A 138 -7.36 3.43 7.51
CA TRP A 138 -6.83 4.03 6.28
C TRP A 138 -7.73 3.74 5.08
N GLU A 139 -8.42 2.61 5.09
CA GLU A 139 -9.40 2.21 4.08
C GLU A 139 -10.65 3.10 4.04
N GLU A 140 -10.88 3.92 5.07
CA GLU A 140 -11.99 4.87 5.16
C GLU A 140 -11.57 6.32 4.86
N ARG A 141 -10.27 6.56 4.61
CA ARG A 141 -9.77 7.90 4.30
C ARG A 141 -10.01 8.18 2.83
N PRO A 142 -10.78 9.23 2.48
CA PRO A 142 -11.08 9.53 1.09
C PRO A 142 -9.87 10.09 0.31
N GLY A 143 -8.81 10.48 1.02
CA GLY A 143 -7.71 11.27 0.46
C GLY A 143 -8.20 12.60 -0.11
N HIS A 144 -7.33 13.27 -0.86
CA HIS A 144 -7.74 14.40 -1.70
C HIS A 144 -6.76 14.62 -2.84
N PHE A 145 -7.20 15.39 -3.85
CA PHE A 145 -6.32 15.82 -4.93
C PHE A 145 -5.57 17.08 -4.52
N GLY A 146 -4.25 16.96 -4.33
CA GLY A 146 -3.34 18.09 -4.08
C GLY A 146 -3.15 18.89 -5.36
N ASP A 147 -4.05 19.83 -5.62
CA ASP A 147 -4.08 20.63 -6.84
C ASP A 147 -2.88 21.59 -7.00
N VAL A 148 -2.14 21.91 -5.95
CA VAL A 148 -0.90 22.70 -6.07
C VAL A 148 0.25 21.88 -6.68
N TRP A 149 0.31 20.58 -6.36
CA TRP A 149 1.37 19.67 -6.84
C TRP A 149 0.89 18.63 -7.87
N LYS A 150 -0.40 18.68 -8.22
CA LYS A 150 -1.07 17.90 -9.26
C LYS A 150 -0.99 16.38 -9.06
N TYR A 151 -1.12 15.90 -7.82
CA TYR A 151 -1.23 14.46 -7.51
C TYR A 151 -2.26 14.16 -6.42
N TRP A 152 -2.79 12.93 -6.42
CA TRP A 152 -3.64 12.42 -5.35
C TRP A 152 -2.82 12.04 -4.13
N THR A 153 -3.33 12.41 -2.97
CA THR A 153 -2.75 12.03 -1.68
C THR A 153 -3.75 11.17 -0.93
N ASP A 154 -3.25 10.13 -0.28
CA ASP A 154 -4.05 9.17 0.51
C ASP A 154 -4.23 9.64 1.97
N ASP A 155 -3.97 10.92 2.26
CA ASP A 155 -3.54 11.45 3.56
C ASP A 155 -4.35 10.97 4.78
#